data_AF-A0A919Z729-F1
#
_entry.id   AF-A0A919Z729-F1
#
_cell.length_a   1.000
_cell.length_b   1.000
_cell.length_c   1.000
_cell.angle_alpha   90.00
_cell.angle_beta   90.00
_cell.angle_gamma   90.00
#
_symmetry.space_group_name_H-M   'P 1'
#
loop_
_entity.id
_entity.type
_entity.pdbx_description
1 polymer ?
#
loop_
_entity_poly.entity_id
_entity_poly.type
_entity_poly.pdbx_seq_one_letter_code
_entity_poly.pdbx_strand_id
1 'polypeptide(L)' 'MLQYYICYKGRRLRGPMTREEAIAEMFELSHAFKGLSIQIVDSKTNKLKGEIKSKRRKDRK' A
#
# COMPACT_ATOMS: atom_id res chain seq x y z
N MET A 1 4.96 -10.57 -12.99
CA MET A 1 5.62 -10.05 -11.78
C MET A 1 4.65 -9.15 -11.07
N LEU A 2 4.53 -9.27 -9.74
CA LEU A 2 3.68 -8.40 -8.95
C LEU A 2 4.47 -7.15 -8.56
N GLN A 3 3.85 -6.00 -8.75
CA GLN A 3 4.37 -4.71 -8.32
C GLN A 3 3.49 -4.19 -7.18
N TYR A 4 4.16 -3.62 -6.19
CA TYR A 4 3.50 -3.04 -5.03
C TYR A 4 3.64 -1.52 -5.12
N TYR A 5 2.55 -0.83 -4.81
CA TYR A 5 2.49 0.63 -4.83
C TYR A 5 1.92 1.11 -3.51
N ILE A 6 2.60 2.04 -2.86
CA ILE A 6 2.03 2.74 -1.71
C ILE A 6 1.02 3.76 -2.23
N CYS A 7 -0.18 3.71 -1.67
CA CYS A 7 -1.27 4.62 -1.97
C CYS A 7 -1.70 5.37 -0.71
N TYR A 8 -2.04 6.63 -0.90
CA TYR A 8 -2.62 7.48 0.14
C TYR A 8 -3.83 8.20 -0.44
N LYS A 9 -4.97 8.11 0.24
CA LYS A 9 -6.23 8.72 -0.21
C LYS A 9 -6.58 8.41 -1.68
N GLY A 10 -6.31 7.17 -2.11
CA GLY A 10 -6.61 6.69 -3.46
C GLY A 10 -5.60 7.12 -4.55
N ARG A 11 -4.51 7.80 -4.20
CA ARG A 11 -3.43 8.16 -5.12
C ARG A 11 -2.17 7.34 -4.85
N ARG A 12 -1.48 6.90 -5.90
CA ARG A 12 -0.17 6.25 -5.80
C ARG A 12 0.87 7.29 -5.39
N LEU A 13 1.60 7.01 -4.31
CA LEU A 13 2.64 7.88 -3.75
C LEU A 13 4.04 7.39 -4.09
N ARG A 14 4.26 6.06 -4.02
CA ARG A 14 5.53 5.41 -4.32
C ARG A 14 5.32 4.06 -4.98
N GLY A 15 6.32 3.62 -5.75
CA GLY A 15 6.35 2.37 -6.52
C GLY A 15 6.58 2.60 -8.02
N PRO A 16 6.79 1.53 -8.81
CA PRO A 16 6.68 0.11 -8.45
C PRO A 16 7.86 -0.41 -7.61
N MET A 17 7.54 -1.20 -6.58
CA MET A 17 8.54 -1.86 -5.72
C MET A 17 8.14 -3.30 -5.38
N THR A 18 8.99 -4.01 -4.65
CA THR A 18 8.72 -5.36 -4.15
C THR A 18 7.78 -5.35 -2.93
N ARG A 19 7.30 -6.52 -2.53
CA ARG A 19 6.42 -6.66 -1.36
C ARG A 19 7.09 -6.15 -0.08
N GLU A 20 8.37 -6.50 0.09
CA GLU A 20 9.13 -6.21 1.31
C GLU A 20 9.42 -4.72 1.44
N GLU A 21 9.86 -4.09 0.36
CA GLU A 21 10.04 -2.64 0.29
C GLU A 21 8.74 -1.90 0.60
N ALA A 22 7.61 -2.33 0.01
CA ALA A 22 6.32 -1.68 0.24
C ALA A 22 5.86 -1.79 1.69
N ILE A 23 6.14 -2.90 2.37
CA ILE A 23 5.82 -3.08 3.79
C ILE A 23 6.71 -2.20 4.66
N ALA A 24 8.03 -2.23 4.45
CA ALA A 24 8.98 -1.43 5.22
C ALA A 24 8.67 0.07 5.08
N GLU A 25 8.45 0.51 3.86
CA GLU A 25 8.18 1.91 3.55
C GLU A 25 6.78 2.35 4.02
N MET A 26 5.77 1.47 3.94
CA MET A 26 4.48 1.73 4.56
C MET A 26 4.58 1.83 6.09
N PHE A 27 5.42 1.01 6.72
CA PHE A 27 5.64 1.05 8.17
C PHE A 27 6.25 2.39 8.60
N GLU A 28 7.31 2.82 7.92
CA GLU A 28 7.93 4.14 8.11
C GLU A 28 6.90 5.28 7.96
N LEU A 29 6.13 5.25 6.87
CA LEU A 29 5.13 6.29 6.58
C LEU A 29 3.91 6.23 7.50
N SER A 30 3.63 5.08 8.14
CA SER A 30 2.45 4.91 9.00
C SER A 30 2.45 5.84 10.22
N HIS A 31 3.64 6.27 10.67
CA HIS A 31 3.80 7.26 11.73
C HIS A 31 3.37 8.67 11.31
N ALA A 32 3.59 9.03 10.03
CA ALA A 32 3.30 10.36 9.51
C ALA A 32 1.92 10.46 8.83
N PHE A 33 1.46 9.39 8.18
CA PHE A 33 0.26 9.40 7.34
C PHE A 33 -0.78 8.38 7.80
N LYS A 34 -1.97 8.87 8.17
CA LYS A 34 -3.13 8.02 8.45
C LYS A 34 -3.87 7.65 7.17
N GLY A 35 -4.12 6.35 6.96
CA GLY A 35 -4.89 5.85 5.82
C GLY A 35 -4.06 5.49 4.58
N LEU A 36 -2.83 5.02 4.80
CA LEU A 36 -2.03 4.38 3.76
C LEU A 36 -2.61 3.00 3.39
N SER A 37 -2.47 2.64 2.13
CA SER A 37 -2.71 1.31 1.61
C SER A 37 -1.63 0.91 0.61
N ILE A 38 -1.46 -0.38 0.38
CA ILE A 38 -0.57 -0.92 -0.65
C ILE A 38 -1.44 -1.54 -1.74
N GLN A 39 -1.35 -1.05 -2.96
CA GLN A 39 -1.97 -1.69 -4.13
C GLN A 39 -1.03 -2.74 -4.71
N ILE A 40 -1.58 -3.91 -5.01
CA ILE A 40 -0.88 -5.01 -5.69
C ILE A 40 -1.33 -4.98 -7.14
N VAL A 41 -0.40 -4.75 -8.06
CA VAL A 41 -0.67 -4.64 -9.49
C VAL A 41 0.14 -5.70 -10.23
N ASP A 42 -0.47 -6.37 -11.20
CA ASP A 42 0.26 -7.27 -12.09
C ASP A 42 0.98 -6.47 -13.18
N SER A 43 2.31 -6.50 -13.18
CA SER A 43 3.14 -5.75 -14.13
C SER A 43 2.85 -6.06 -15.61
N LYS A 44 2.39 -7.28 -15.92
CA LYS A 44 2.14 -7.67 -17.32
C LYS A 44 0.78 -7.19 -17.84
N THR A 45 -0.22 -7.10 -16.95
CA THR A 45 -1.59 -6.76 -17.35
C THR A 45 -2.03 -5.39 -16.87
N ASN A 46 -1.22 -4.73 -16.03
CA ASN A 46 -1.56 -3.52 -15.28
C ASN A 46 -2.86 -3.62 -14.46
N LYS A 47 -3.36 -4.84 -14.24
CA LYS A 47 -4.59 -5.09 -13.49
C LYS A 47 -4.28 -5.12 -12.00
N LEU A 48 -5.19 -4.54 -11.22
CA LEU A 48 -5.15 -4.57 -9.77
C LEU A 48 -5.51 -5.99 -9.30
N LYS A 49 -4.56 -6.65 -8.62
CA LYS A 49 -4.71 -7.99 -8.06
C LYS A 49 -5.27 -7.95 -6.64
N GLY A 50 -5.04 -6.87 -5.91
CA GLY A 50 -5.52 -6.70 -4.54
C GLY A 50 -5.01 -5.43 -3.89
N GLU A 51 -5.45 -5.20 -2.66
CA GLU A 51 -5.05 -4.04 -1.86
C GLU A 51 -4.88 -4.45 -0.39
N ILE A 52 -3.78 -4.03 0.22
CA ILE A 52 -3.50 -4.20 1.65
C ILE A 52 -3.79 -2.85 2.30
N LYS A 53 -4.84 -2.77 3.11
CA LYS A 53 -5.17 -1.56 3.88
C LYS A 53 -4.60 -1.67 5.29
N SER A 54 -4.05 -0.59 5.83
CA SER A 54 -3.83 -0.50 7.28
C SER A 54 -5.20 -0.64 7.96
N LYS A 55 -5.42 -1.76 8.67
CA LYS A 55 -6.64 -1.96 9.45
C LYS A 55 -6.73 -0.80 10.44
N ARG A 56 -7.73 0.08 10.27
CA ARG A 56 -8.11 1.01 11.34
C ARG A 56 -8.37 0.16 12.57
N ARG A 57 -7.59 0.35 13.64
CA ARG A 57 -8.04 -0.09 14.97
C ARG A 57 -9.38 0.59 15.16
N LYS A 58 -10.44 -0.22 15.18
CA LYS A 58 -11.78 0.25 15.52
C LYS A 58 -11.66 0.58 17.00
N ASP A 59 -11.42 1.84 17.34
CA ASP A 59 -11.51 2.31 18.72
C ASP A 59 -12.90 1.92 19.21
N ARG A 60 -12.93 0.88 20.04
CA ARG A 60 -14.13 0.40 20.70
C ARG A 60 -14.31 1.37 21.87
N LYS A 61 -15.10 2.42 21.63
CA LYS A 61 -15.52 3.40 22.63
C LYS A 61 -16.45 2.74 23.64
#